data_AF-A0A9W5RFT4-F1
#
_entry.id   AF-A0A9W5RFT4-F1
#
_cell.length_a   1.000
_cell.length_b   1.000
_cell.length_c   1.000
_cell.angle_alpha   90.00
_cell.angle_beta   90.00
_cell.angle_gamma   90.00
#
_symmetry.space_group_name_H-M   'P 1'
#
loop_
_entity.id
_entity.type
_entity.pdbx_description
1 polymer ?
#
loop_
_entity_poly.entity_id
_entity_poly.type
_entity_poly.pdbx_seq_one_letter_code
_entity_poly.pdbx_strand_id
1 'polypeptide(L)'
;MSSRFETQQRLIDATREIIILEGVEGFTLDNVCRRAGFTRGAFYSNFSTKESLLAALAEDEYADLIERLNAQVEKWRNADAAMPAQIDSLLFDAMDAIGVNRTLYALHTEMQARSVRDQEWGARLADLNEEFLTALSGVLETILAAANRTPETSMRVIAHAVIGIVMRAAAVDALVESYKEHRSRTQNRVVGSASPPRVERTVPKHLPIAKSPSKPIVETIIPLLYAMSKPA
;
A
#
# COMPACT_ATOMS: atom_id res chain seq x y z
N MET A 1 -14.30 -24.41 15.76
CA MET A 1 -14.28 -23.11 16.45
C MET A 1 -13.14 -22.33 15.82
N SER A 2 -13.42 -21.17 15.21
CA SER A 2 -12.39 -20.28 14.68
C SER A 2 -11.43 -19.89 15.80
N SER A 3 -10.12 -19.90 15.56
CA SER A 3 -9.18 -19.40 16.56
C SER A 3 -9.39 -17.90 16.78
N ARG A 4 -8.95 -17.36 17.93
CA ARG A 4 -9.00 -15.91 18.18
C ARG A 4 -8.28 -15.13 17.08
N PHE A 5 -7.12 -15.64 16.65
CA PHE A 5 -6.32 -15.08 15.56
C PHE A 5 -7.09 -15.05 14.23
N GLU A 6 -7.71 -16.16 13.84
CA GLU A 6 -8.51 -16.23 12.60
C GLU A 6 -9.70 -15.25 12.61
N THR A 7 -10.32 -15.07 13.77
CA THR A 7 -11.41 -14.09 13.95
C THR A 7 -10.90 -12.66 13.78
N GLN A 8 -9.77 -12.34 14.40
CA GLN A 8 -9.13 -11.03 14.26
C GLN A 8 -8.76 -10.74 12.81
N GLN A 9 -8.11 -11.69 12.12
CA GLN A 9 -7.72 -11.51 10.73
C GLN A 9 -8.92 -11.25 9.82
N ARG A 10 -10.02 -11.98 10.00
CA ARG A 10 -11.25 -11.76 9.22
C ARG A 10 -11.90 -10.39 9.48
N LEU A 11 -11.82 -9.88 10.71
CA LEU A 11 -12.27 -8.52 11.03
C LEU A 11 -11.37 -7.46 10.39
N ILE A 12 -10.05 -7.68 10.37
CA ILE A 12 -9.07 -6.81 9.69
C ILE A 12 -9.33 -6.82 8.18
N ASP A 13 -9.47 -8.00 7.58
CA ASP A 13 -9.72 -8.18 6.15
C ASP A 13 -11.04 -7.51 5.72
N ALA A 14 -12.12 -7.68 6.50
CA ALA A 14 -13.38 -6.99 6.24
C ALA A 14 -13.25 -5.46 6.35
N THR A 15 -12.44 -4.97 7.29
CA THR A 15 -12.19 -3.53 7.48
C THR A 15 -11.41 -2.97 6.30
N ARG A 16 -10.36 -3.66 5.85
CA ARG A 16 -9.60 -3.32 4.64
C ARG A 16 -10.53 -3.15 3.44
N GLU A 17 -11.39 -4.12 3.18
CA GLU A 17 -12.36 -4.04 2.07
C GLU A 17 -13.32 -2.86 2.22
N ILE A 18 -13.84 -2.60 3.42
CA ILE A 18 -14.70 -1.44 3.67
C ILE A 18 -13.97 -0.14 3.34
N ILE A 19 -12.76 0.06 3.83
CA ILE A 19 -12.02 1.32 3.61
C ILE A 19 -11.73 1.51 2.11
N ILE A 20 -11.34 0.45 1.39
CA ILE A 20 -11.05 0.53 -0.04
C ILE A 20 -12.30 0.85 -0.87
N LEU A 21 -13.44 0.25 -0.53
CA LEU A 21 -14.66 0.32 -1.33
C LEU A 21 -15.57 1.50 -0.97
N GLU A 22 -15.62 1.85 0.31
CA GLU A 22 -16.60 2.75 0.91
C GLU A 22 -15.96 3.91 1.67
N GLY A 23 -14.62 3.92 1.83
CA GLY A 23 -13.91 4.89 2.66
C GLY A 23 -14.21 4.73 4.16
N VAL A 24 -13.76 5.70 4.96
CA VAL A 24 -14.01 5.70 6.42
C VAL A 24 -15.48 5.87 6.76
N GLU A 25 -16.27 6.49 5.88
CA GLU A 25 -17.71 6.62 6.07
C GLU A 25 -18.39 5.23 6.15
N GLY A 26 -17.90 4.25 5.37
CA GLY A 26 -18.36 2.87 5.44
C GLY A 26 -17.93 2.12 6.71
N PHE A 27 -16.95 2.64 7.46
CA PHE A 27 -16.36 1.98 8.62
C PHE A 27 -17.24 2.10 9.88
N THR A 28 -18.28 1.27 9.89
CA THR A 28 -19.19 1.10 11.02
C THR A 28 -19.09 -0.30 11.59
N LEU A 29 -19.35 -0.44 12.90
CA LEU A 29 -19.31 -1.73 13.59
C LEU A 29 -20.23 -2.75 12.92
N ASP A 30 -21.45 -2.33 12.53
CA ASP A 30 -22.41 -3.22 11.86
C ASP A 30 -21.93 -3.66 10.49
N ASN A 31 -21.33 -2.75 9.72
CA ASN A 31 -20.81 -3.08 8.40
C ASN A 31 -19.64 -4.07 8.51
N VAL A 32 -18.70 -3.82 9.43
CA VAL A 32 -17.57 -4.71 9.71
C VAL A 32 -18.05 -6.09 10.15
N CYS A 33 -18.92 -6.16 11.16
CA CYS A 33 -19.45 -7.43 11.68
C CYS A 33 -20.16 -8.22 10.58
N ARG A 34 -21.03 -7.54 9.81
CA ARG A 34 -21.77 -8.14 8.69
C ARG A 34 -20.84 -8.68 7.61
N ARG A 35 -19.83 -7.90 7.19
CA ARG A 35 -18.89 -8.30 6.13
C ARG A 35 -17.94 -9.40 6.61
N ALA A 36 -17.49 -9.33 7.87
CA ALA A 36 -16.65 -10.37 8.45
C ALA A 36 -17.42 -11.66 8.79
N GLY A 37 -18.76 -11.64 8.79
CA GLY A 37 -19.60 -12.79 9.15
C GLY A 37 -19.63 -13.07 10.67
N PHE A 38 -19.56 -12.03 11.49
CA PHE A 38 -19.53 -12.10 12.95
C PHE A 38 -20.62 -11.23 13.61
N THR A 39 -20.88 -11.48 14.90
CA THR A 39 -21.77 -10.65 15.71
C THR A 39 -21.00 -9.52 16.39
N ARG A 40 -21.72 -8.51 16.91
CA ARG A 40 -21.13 -7.49 17.79
C ARG A 40 -20.44 -8.09 19.01
N GLY A 41 -21.03 -9.14 19.61
CA GLY A 41 -20.41 -9.85 20.74
C GLY A 41 -19.06 -10.47 20.38
N ALA A 42 -18.96 -11.08 19.19
CA ALA A 42 -17.70 -11.59 18.68
C ALA A 42 -16.68 -10.47 18.42
N PHE A 43 -17.10 -9.31 17.91
CA PHE A 43 -16.23 -8.14 17.81
C PHE A 43 -15.67 -7.72 19.18
N TYR A 44 -16.53 -7.49 20.16
CA TYR A 44 -16.10 -7.01 21.49
C TYR A 44 -15.25 -8.01 22.27
N SER A 45 -15.31 -9.31 21.93
CA SER A 45 -14.40 -10.32 22.48
C SER A 45 -12.97 -10.24 21.91
N ASN A 46 -12.78 -9.55 20.76
CA ASN A 46 -11.51 -9.44 20.06
C ASN A 46 -10.91 -8.03 20.09
N PHE A 47 -11.77 -7.00 20.04
CA PHE A 47 -11.40 -5.59 19.99
C PHE A 47 -12.26 -4.78 20.96
N SER A 48 -11.64 -3.89 21.73
CA SER A 48 -12.36 -3.01 22.67
C SER A 48 -13.12 -1.90 21.96
N THR A 49 -12.56 -1.40 20.85
CA THR A 49 -13.10 -0.26 20.09
C THR A 49 -12.87 -0.42 18.58
N LYS A 50 -13.61 0.35 17.77
CA LYS A 50 -13.36 0.42 16.31
C LYS A 50 -11.95 0.93 16.01
N GLU A 51 -11.46 1.83 16.85
CA GLU A 51 -10.15 2.44 16.75
C GLU A 51 -9.04 1.40 16.97
N SER A 52 -9.23 0.45 17.89
CA SER A 52 -8.31 -0.67 18.08
C SER A 52 -8.27 -1.62 16.87
N LEU A 53 -9.39 -1.79 16.16
CA LEU A 53 -9.41 -2.56 14.91
C LEU A 53 -8.74 -1.81 13.76
N LEU A 54 -8.93 -0.49 13.64
CA LEU A 54 -8.19 0.30 12.66
C LEU A 54 -6.69 0.25 12.91
N ALA A 55 -6.28 0.27 14.18
CA ALA A 55 -4.85 0.23 14.51
C ALA A 55 -4.25 -1.13 14.14
N ALA A 56 -4.97 -2.22 14.41
CA ALA A 56 -4.58 -3.55 13.95
C ALA A 56 -4.53 -3.66 12.42
N LEU A 57 -5.43 -2.99 11.70
CA LEU A 57 -5.34 -2.90 10.24
C LEU A 57 -4.07 -2.14 9.81
N ALA A 58 -3.75 -0.99 10.42
CA ALA A 58 -2.53 -0.25 10.08
C ALA A 58 -1.27 -1.08 10.34
N GLU A 59 -1.22 -1.80 11.45
CA GLU A 59 -0.12 -2.72 11.76
C GLU A 59 -0.01 -3.85 10.73
N ASP A 60 -1.12 -4.47 10.34
CA ASP A 60 -1.16 -5.53 9.32
C ASP A 60 -0.66 -5.01 7.96
N GLU A 61 -1.08 -3.81 7.53
CA GLU A 61 -0.62 -3.20 6.27
C GLU A 61 0.88 -2.87 6.28
N TYR A 62 1.38 -2.25 7.37
CA TYR A 62 2.79 -1.86 7.46
C TYR A 62 3.68 -3.10 7.59
N ALA A 63 3.28 -4.08 8.39
CA ALA A 63 4.02 -5.33 8.55
C ALA A 63 4.15 -6.07 7.21
N ASP A 64 3.05 -6.20 6.45
CA ASP A 64 3.06 -6.84 5.13
C ASP A 64 3.94 -6.07 4.13
N LEU A 65 3.91 -4.73 4.12
CA LEU A 65 4.79 -3.91 3.28
C LEU A 65 6.27 -4.09 3.65
N ILE A 66 6.60 -4.05 4.94
CA ILE A 66 7.97 -4.24 5.44
C ILE A 66 8.48 -5.63 5.09
N GLU A 67 7.66 -6.66 5.29
CA GLU A 67 8.01 -8.05 4.94
C GLU A 67 8.30 -8.17 3.44
N ARG A 68 7.44 -7.63 2.57
CA ARG A 68 7.65 -7.65 1.11
C ARG A 68 8.93 -6.93 0.68
N LEU A 69 9.24 -5.77 1.29
CA LEU A 69 10.48 -5.04 1.00
C LEU A 69 11.72 -5.83 1.44
N ASN A 70 11.71 -6.37 2.64
CA ASN A 70 12.83 -7.16 3.17
C ASN A 70 13.04 -8.46 2.37
N ALA A 71 11.96 -9.17 2.04
CA ALA A 71 12.01 -10.36 1.21
C ALA A 71 12.59 -10.05 -0.19
N GLN A 72 12.30 -8.86 -0.72
CA GLN A 72 12.83 -8.43 -2.01
C GLN A 72 14.34 -8.16 -1.96
N VAL A 73 14.83 -7.51 -0.89
CA VAL A 73 16.28 -7.34 -0.67
C VAL A 73 16.97 -8.70 -0.57
N GLU A 74 16.40 -9.63 0.20
CA GLU A 74 16.98 -10.96 0.39
C GLU A 74 16.99 -11.76 -0.92
N LYS A 75 15.95 -11.63 -1.74
CA LYS A 75 15.90 -12.21 -3.09
C LYS A 75 17.03 -11.69 -3.97
N TRP A 76 17.31 -10.39 -3.95
CA TRP A 76 18.41 -9.82 -4.73
C TRP A 76 19.78 -10.26 -4.22
N ARG A 77 19.97 -10.36 -2.90
CA ARG A 77 21.23 -10.83 -2.31
C ARG A 77 21.56 -12.27 -2.67
N ASN A 78 20.53 -13.10 -2.82
CA ASN A 78 20.66 -14.51 -3.22
C ASN A 78 20.67 -14.71 -4.74
N ALA A 79 20.47 -13.66 -5.53
CA ALA A 79 20.57 -13.74 -6.98
C ALA A 79 22.03 -13.89 -7.42
N ASP A 80 22.25 -14.68 -8.46
CA ASP A 80 23.59 -15.02 -8.95
C ASP A 80 24.35 -13.77 -9.42
N ALA A 81 25.57 -13.56 -8.91
CA ALA A 81 26.37 -12.34 -9.14
C ALA A 81 26.80 -12.14 -10.61
N ALA A 82 26.54 -13.13 -11.47
CA ALA A 82 26.94 -13.14 -12.88
C ALA A 82 26.09 -12.20 -13.76
N MET A 83 24.92 -11.73 -13.30
CA MET A 83 24.12 -10.75 -14.03
C MET A 83 24.09 -9.43 -13.25
N PRO A 84 24.74 -8.36 -13.73
CA PRO A 84 24.60 -7.05 -13.11
C PRO A 84 23.13 -6.65 -13.18
N ALA A 85 22.47 -6.56 -12.03
CA ALA A 85 21.11 -6.08 -11.97
C ALA A 85 21.07 -4.61 -12.40
N GLN A 86 20.28 -4.31 -13.43
CA GLN A 86 20.13 -2.92 -13.89
C GLN A 86 19.23 -2.17 -12.93
N ILE A 87 19.55 -0.91 -12.65
CA ILE A 87 18.80 -0.05 -11.72
C ILE A 87 17.29 -0.04 -12.04
N ASP A 88 16.94 -0.01 -13.33
CA ASP A 88 15.56 -0.06 -13.82
C ASP A 88 14.85 -1.34 -13.37
N SER A 89 15.49 -2.50 -13.56
CA SER A 89 14.91 -3.80 -13.18
C SER A 89 14.68 -3.92 -11.68
N LEU A 90 15.63 -3.48 -10.86
CA LEU A 90 15.50 -3.50 -9.41
C LEU A 90 14.40 -2.54 -8.94
N LEU A 91 14.28 -1.38 -9.57
CA LEU A 91 13.22 -0.44 -9.23
C LEU A 91 11.84 -0.97 -9.63
N PHE A 92 11.71 -1.60 -10.80
CA PHE A 92 10.46 -2.27 -11.20
C PHE A 92 10.06 -3.36 -10.20
N ASP A 93 11.01 -4.22 -9.84
CA ASP A 93 10.86 -5.26 -8.83
C ASP A 93 10.42 -4.70 -7.46
N ALA A 94 11.03 -3.60 -7.01
CA ALA A 94 10.66 -2.93 -5.76
C ALA A 94 9.23 -2.37 -5.82
N MET A 95 8.86 -1.75 -6.94
CA MET A 95 7.50 -1.24 -7.13
C MET A 95 6.48 -2.38 -7.13
N ASP A 96 6.81 -3.53 -7.72
CA ASP A 96 5.99 -4.75 -7.70
C ASP A 96 5.82 -5.28 -6.28
N ALA A 97 6.92 -5.41 -5.53
CA ALA A 97 6.87 -5.80 -4.13
C ALA A 97 5.98 -4.88 -3.29
N ILE A 98 6.01 -3.55 -3.51
CA ILE A 98 5.15 -2.59 -2.81
C ILE A 98 3.69 -2.70 -3.26
N GLY A 99 3.44 -3.03 -4.53
CA GLY A 99 2.10 -3.09 -5.09
C GLY A 99 1.48 -1.70 -5.21
N VAL A 100 2.16 -0.80 -5.92
CA VAL A 100 1.70 0.59 -6.14
C VAL A 100 0.38 0.60 -6.91
N ASN A 101 -0.71 0.89 -6.20
CA ASN A 101 -2.08 0.87 -6.73
C ASN A 101 -3.00 1.83 -5.94
N ARG A 102 -4.26 1.91 -6.36
CA ARG A 102 -5.31 2.70 -5.69
C ARG A 102 -5.54 2.31 -4.23
N THR A 103 -5.41 1.03 -3.89
CA THR A 103 -5.61 0.51 -2.53
C THR A 103 -4.54 1.06 -1.58
N LEU A 104 -3.27 0.99 -1.98
CA LEU A 104 -2.15 1.58 -1.25
C LEU A 104 -2.41 3.08 -1.00
N TYR A 105 -2.82 3.81 -2.04
CA TYR A 105 -3.14 5.23 -1.92
C TYR A 105 -4.26 5.52 -0.92
N ALA A 106 -5.39 4.80 -1.03
CA ALA A 106 -6.57 5.02 -0.21
C ALA A 106 -6.30 4.75 1.28
N LEU A 107 -5.69 3.60 1.59
CA LEU A 107 -5.37 3.22 2.97
C LEU A 107 -4.36 4.19 3.59
N HIS A 108 -3.25 4.45 2.90
CA HIS A 108 -2.19 5.32 3.41
C HIS A 108 -2.69 6.75 3.67
N THR A 109 -3.43 7.33 2.70
CA THR A 109 -3.94 8.71 2.83
C THR A 109 -4.87 8.84 4.02
N GLU A 110 -5.73 7.84 4.27
CA GLU A 110 -6.64 7.88 5.41
C GLU A 110 -5.90 7.78 6.74
N MET A 111 -4.96 6.85 6.85
CA MET A 111 -4.13 6.67 8.05
C MET A 111 -3.34 7.94 8.39
N GLN A 112 -2.78 8.61 7.38
CA GLN A 112 -2.08 9.88 7.55
C GLN A 112 -3.03 11.02 7.93
N ALA A 113 -4.15 11.16 7.23
CA ALA A 113 -5.13 12.21 7.51
C ALA A 113 -5.63 12.11 8.96
N ARG A 114 -5.84 10.89 9.45
CA ARG A 114 -6.21 10.65 10.85
C ARG A 114 -5.10 11.02 11.84
N SER A 115 -3.84 10.72 11.53
CA SER A 115 -2.68 11.07 12.37
C SER A 115 -2.53 12.55 12.66
N VAL A 116 -3.03 13.41 11.78
CA VAL A 116 -3.07 14.86 12.00
C VAL A 116 -4.12 15.26 13.03
N ARG A 117 -5.19 14.47 13.19
CA ARG A 117 -6.36 14.79 14.03
C ARG A 117 -6.32 14.08 15.39
N ASP A 118 -5.62 12.96 15.49
CA ASP A 118 -5.61 12.06 16.64
C ASP A 118 -4.14 11.80 17.05
N GLN A 119 -3.72 12.38 18.18
CA GLN A 119 -2.33 12.37 18.63
C GLN A 119 -1.86 10.98 19.07
N GLU A 120 -2.74 10.20 19.70
CA GLU A 120 -2.42 8.82 20.12
C GLU A 120 -2.24 7.92 18.90
N TRP A 121 -3.13 8.07 17.91
CA TRP A 121 -2.97 7.42 16.61
C TRP A 121 -1.67 7.84 15.90
N GLY A 122 -1.39 9.15 15.88
CA GLY A 122 -0.19 9.69 15.25
C GLY A 122 1.10 9.13 15.86
N ALA A 123 1.16 8.98 17.19
CA ALA A 123 2.30 8.37 17.86
C ALA A 123 2.49 6.91 17.44
N ARG A 124 1.42 6.10 17.43
CA ARG A 124 1.50 4.69 17.02
C ARG A 124 1.91 4.51 15.55
N LEU A 125 1.39 5.36 14.66
CA LEU A 125 1.75 5.29 13.25
C LEU A 125 3.19 5.77 13.00
N ALA A 126 3.73 6.66 13.84
CA ALA A 126 5.10 7.13 13.70
C ALA A 126 6.12 5.99 13.84
N ASP A 127 5.93 5.10 14.81
CA ASP A 127 6.80 3.93 15.01
C ASP A 127 6.77 3.01 13.78
N LEU A 128 5.57 2.65 13.30
CA LEU A 128 5.40 1.85 12.08
C LEU A 128 6.02 2.53 10.85
N ASN A 129 5.90 3.84 10.76
CA ASN A 129 6.47 4.62 9.66
C ASN A 129 8.01 4.63 9.69
N GLU A 130 8.65 4.68 10.85
CA GLU A 130 10.11 4.59 10.97
C GLU A 130 10.63 3.20 10.57
N GLU A 131 9.92 2.12 10.93
CA GLU A 131 10.26 0.77 10.49
C GLU A 131 10.14 0.63 8.96
N PHE A 132 9.06 1.14 8.39
CA PHE A 132 8.87 1.17 6.94
C PHE A 132 9.96 1.98 6.21
N LEU A 133 10.30 3.17 6.73
CA LEU A 133 11.39 3.99 6.17
C LEU A 133 12.73 3.27 6.21
N THR A 134 12.98 2.49 7.26
CA THR A 134 14.19 1.69 7.39
C THR A 134 14.24 0.58 6.32
N ALA A 135 13.16 -0.19 6.17
CA ALA A 135 13.06 -1.23 5.14
C ALA A 135 13.20 -0.66 3.72
N LEU A 136 12.51 0.46 3.42
CA LEU A 136 12.61 1.13 2.13
C LEU A 136 14.02 1.69 1.88
N SER A 137 14.69 2.21 2.90
CA SER A 137 16.07 2.68 2.78
C SER A 137 17.00 1.54 2.38
N GLY A 138 16.88 0.35 2.97
CA GLY A 138 17.67 -0.83 2.59
C GLY A 138 17.45 -1.28 1.14
N VAL A 139 16.21 -1.17 0.64
CA VAL A 139 15.89 -1.38 -0.78
C VAL A 139 16.62 -0.37 -1.65
N LEU A 140 16.52 0.93 -1.34
CA LEU A 140 17.14 2.00 -2.11
C LEU A 140 18.67 1.95 -2.08
N GLU A 141 19.27 1.56 -0.95
CA GLU A 141 20.71 1.31 -0.82
C GLU A 141 21.16 0.18 -1.75
N THR A 142 20.40 -0.92 -1.81
CA THR A 142 20.69 -2.04 -2.70
C THR A 142 20.63 -1.62 -4.17
N ILE A 143 19.64 -0.80 -4.53
CA ILE A 143 19.48 -0.23 -5.88
C ILE A 143 20.67 0.68 -6.25
N LEU A 144 21.10 1.57 -5.34
CA LEU A 144 22.24 2.46 -5.58
C LEU A 144 23.56 1.69 -5.69
N ALA A 145 23.76 0.69 -4.83
CA ALA A 145 24.94 -0.17 -4.85
C ALA A 145 25.07 -0.94 -6.17
N ALA A 146 23.96 -1.48 -6.70
CA ALA A 146 23.94 -2.15 -8.00
C ALA A 146 24.32 -1.22 -9.17
N ALA A 147 24.08 0.09 -9.03
CA ALA A 147 24.50 1.11 -9.98
C ALA A 147 25.94 1.63 -9.74
N ASN A 148 26.68 1.05 -8.79
CA ASN A 148 27.98 1.54 -8.31
C ASN A 148 27.93 3.01 -7.88
N ARG A 149 26.91 3.37 -7.09
CA ARG A 149 26.69 4.73 -6.60
C ARG A 149 26.60 4.77 -5.08
N THR A 150 26.98 5.91 -4.51
CA THR A 150 26.84 6.22 -3.09
C THR A 150 25.91 7.43 -2.91
N PRO A 151 25.02 7.42 -1.91
CA PRO A 151 24.12 8.54 -1.68
C PRO A 151 24.89 9.80 -1.25
N GLU A 152 24.50 10.96 -1.75
CA GLU A 152 25.09 12.26 -1.36
C GLU A 152 24.33 12.94 -0.21
N THR A 153 23.18 12.39 0.15
CA THR A 153 22.35 12.83 1.28
C THR A 153 21.90 11.62 2.09
N SER A 154 21.13 11.84 3.16
CA SER A 154 20.62 10.72 3.96
C SER A 154 19.62 9.88 3.17
N MET A 155 19.68 8.55 3.36
CA MET A 155 18.70 7.63 2.75
C MET A 155 17.27 7.97 3.14
N ARG A 156 17.06 8.52 4.33
CA ARG A 156 15.74 9.03 4.78
C ARG A 156 15.19 10.11 3.84
N VAL A 157 16.02 11.06 3.40
CA VAL A 157 15.60 12.12 2.46
C VAL A 157 15.26 11.53 1.10
N ILE A 158 16.06 10.59 0.60
CA ILE A 158 15.79 9.88 -0.66
C ILE A 158 14.47 9.08 -0.55
N ALA A 159 14.27 8.34 0.55
CA ALA A 159 13.07 7.56 0.81
C ALA A 159 11.82 8.45 0.83
N HIS A 160 11.85 9.60 1.51
CA HIS A 160 10.72 10.54 1.49
C HIS A 160 10.42 11.08 0.10
N ALA A 161 11.44 11.40 -0.70
CA ALA A 161 11.24 11.86 -2.08
C ALA A 161 10.61 10.77 -2.95
N VAL A 162 11.09 9.53 -2.83
CA VAL A 162 10.52 8.35 -3.51
C VAL A 162 9.06 8.12 -3.09
N ILE A 163 8.76 8.13 -1.79
CA ILE A 163 7.38 8.02 -1.27
C ILE A 163 6.51 9.10 -1.90
N GLY A 164 6.96 10.36 -1.92
CA GLY A 164 6.21 11.47 -2.52
C GLY A 164 5.85 11.22 -4.00
N ILE A 165 6.82 10.74 -4.79
CA ILE A 165 6.61 10.41 -6.21
C ILE A 165 5.62 9.24 -6.36
N VAL A 166 5.84 8.15 -5.61
CA VAL A 166 5.01 6.94 -5.66
C VAL A 166 3.57 7.26 -5.27
N MET A 167 3.37 7.96 -4.15
CA MET A 167 2.04 8.33 -3.67
C MET A 167 1.35 9.30 -4.63
N ARG A 168 2.09 10.24 -5.25
CA ARG A 168 1.54 11.13 -6.27
C ARG A 168 1.04 10.35 -7.48
N ALA A 169 1.83 9.39 -7.96
CA ALA A 169 1.47 8.59 -9.13
C ALA A 169 0.28 7.67 -8.84
N ALA A 170 0.25 7.02 -7.68
CA ALA A 170 -0.88 6.21 -7.23
C ALA A 170 -2.19 7.04 -7.14
N ALA A 171 -2.09 8.29 -6.68
CA ALA A 171 -3.23 9.22 -6.66
C ALA A 171 -3.75 9.55 -8.07
N VAL A 172 -2.84 9.83 -9.02
CA VAL A 172 -3.21 10.12 -10.41
C VAL A 172 -3.88 8.91 -11.05
N ASP A 173 -3.35 7.71 -10.82
CA ASP A 173 -3.91 6.48 -11.36
C ASP A 173 -5.34 6.24 -10.85
N ALA A 174 -5.54 6.36 -9.53
CA ALA A 174 -6.85 6.26 -8.93
C ALA A 174 -7.85 7.27 -9.51
N LEU A 175 -7.40 8.51 -9.79
CA LEU A 175 -8.22 9.54 -10.44
C LEU A 175 -8.60 9.14 -11.88
N VAL A 176 -7.63 8.67 -12.66
CA VAL A 176 -7.84 8.25 -14.05
C VAL A 176 -8.80 7.05 -14.12
N GLU A 177 -8.64 6.07 -13.21
CA GLU A 177 -9.54 4.93 -13.11
C GLU A 177 -10.98 5.37 -12.78
N SER A 178 -11.14 6.24 -11.78
CA SER A 178 -12.44 6.81 -11.39
C SER A 178 -13.12 7.52 -12.57
N TYR A 179 -12.35 8.30 -13.34
CA TYR A 179 -12.85 8.96 -14.55
C TYR A 179 -13.33 7.95 -15.62
N LYS A 180 -12.56 6.87 -15.87
CA LYS A 180 -12.93 5.80 -16.80
C LYS A 180 -14.20 5.08 -16.34
N GLU A 181 -14.30 4.74 -15.05
CA GLU A 181 -15.49 4.11 -14.45
C GLU A 181 -16.73 5.01 -14.64
N HIS A 182 -16.61 6.31 -14.36
CA HIS A 182 -17.72 7.26 -14.56
C HIS A 182 -18.18 7.33 -16.02
N ARG A 183 -17.23 7.45 -16.96
CA ARG A 183 -17.51 7.51 -18.40
C ARG A 183 -18.20 6.23 -18.90
N SER A 184 -17.78 5.06 -18.43
CA SER A 184 -18.39 3.79 -18.81
C SER A 184 -19.85 3.68 -18.33
N ARG A 185 -20.15 4.14 -17.10
CA ARG A 185 -21.51 4.14 -16.53
C ARG A 185 -22.44 5.10 -17.25
N THR A 186 -21.95 6.28 -17.61
CA THR A 186 -22.75 7.25 -18.38
C THR A 186 -23.03 6.74 -19.78
N GLN A 187 -22.05 6.11 -20.44
CA GLN A 187 -22.24 5.49 -21.75
C GLN A 187 -23.21 4.30 -21.71
N ASN A 188 -23.14 3.43 -20.70
CA ASN A 188 -24.08 2.32 -20.52
C ASN A 188 -25.50 2.76 -20.12
N ARG A 189 -25.67 3.89 -19.43
CA ARG A 189 -26.98 4.49 -19.14
C ARG A 189 -27.68 4.99 -20.40
N VAL A 190 -26.93 5.47 -21.39
CA VAL A 190 -27.48 5.92 -22.69
C VAL A 190 -27.98 4.75 -23.54
N VAL A 191 -27.45 3.53 -23.33
CA VAL A 191 -27.81 2.31 -24.09
C VAL A 191 -28.91 1.47 -23.40
N GLY A 192 -29.47 1.91 -22.27
CA GLY A 192 -30.61 1.25 -21.64
C GLY A 192 -30.29 -0.15 -21.07
N SER A 193 -29.11 -0.35 -20.48
CA SER A 193 -28.80 -1.60 -19.76
C SER A 193 -29.17 -1.50 -18.27
N ALA A 194 -29.72 -2.59 -17.73
CA ALA A 194 -30.15 -2.72 -16.34
C ALA A 194 -29.05 -2.37 -15.33
N SER A 195 -29.44 -1.95 -14.12
CA SER A 195 -28.51 -1.69 -13.02
C SER A 195 -27.51 -2.84 -12.88
N PRO A 196 -26.19 -2.57 -12.89
CA PRO A 196 -25.21 -3.64 -12.73
C PRO A 196 -25.43 -4.31 -11.37
N PRO A 197 -25.29 -5.64 -11.27
CA PRO A 197 -25.41 -6.33 -9.99
C PRO A 197 -24.42 -5.73 -8.99
N ARG A 198 -24.81 -5.66 -7.71
CA ARG A 198 -23.86 -5.39 -6.61
C ARG A 198 -22.80 -6.48 -6.66
N VAL A 199 -21.68 -6.21 -7.32
CA VAL A 199 -20.52 -7.08 -7.29
C VAL A 199 -20.03 -7.06 -5.85
N GLU A 200 -20.08 -8.20 -5.17
CA GLU A 200 -19.26 -8.44 -3.99
C GLU A 200 -17.81 -8.31 -4.45
N ARG A 201 -17.28 -7.09 -4.32
CA ARG A 201 -15.90 -6.77 -4.68
C ARG A 201 -15.00 -7.35 -3.59
N THR A 202 -14.67 -8.64 -3.68
CA THR A 202 -13.51 -9.18 -2.96
C THR A 202 -12.28 -8.50 -3.52
N VAL A 203 -11.57 -7.72 -2.71
CA VAL A 203 -10.36 -7.02 -3.15
C VAL A 203 -9.17 -7.95 -2.93
N PRO A 204 -8.44 -8.37 -3.98
CA PRO A 204 -7.25 -9.19 -3.80
C PRO A 204 -6.22 -8.47 -2.92
N LYS A 205 -5.62 -9.17 -1.94
CA LYS A 205 -4.54 -8.63 -1.07
C LYS A 205 -3.34 -8.12 -1.87
N HIS A 206 -3.11 -8.66 -3.07
CA HIS A 206 -2.11 -8.16 -4.02
C HIS A 206 -2.60 -8.41 -5.46
N LEU A 207 -2.55 -7.38 -6.30
CA LEU A 207 -2.83 -7.47 -7.74
C LEU A 207 -1.50 -7.30 -8.50
N PRO A 208 -1.18 -8.17 -9.49
CA PRO A 208 0.08 -8.09 -10.24
C PRO A 208 0.25 -6.75 -11.00
N ILE A 209 1.46 -6.18 -10.97
CA ILE A 209 1.82 -4.89 -11.61
C ILE A 209 1.84 -4.91 -13.13
N ALA A 210 1.66 -6.06 -13.78
CA ALA A 210 1.57 -6.16 -15.24
C ALA A 210 0.44 -5.30 -15.88
N LYS A 211 -0.45 -4.69 -15.07
CA LYS A 211 -1.47 -3.72 -15.50
C LYS A 211 -1.37 -2.35 -14.80
N SER A 212 -0.31 -2.10 -14.02
CA SER A 212 -0.11 -0.90 -13.20
C SER A 212 0.60 0.22 -13.99
N PRO A 213 0.29 1.49 -13.76
CA PRO A 213 0.93 2.67 -14.37
C PRO A 213 2.39 2.90 -13.91
N SER A 214 3.13 1.86 -13.55
CA SER A 214 4.44 1.95 -12.91
C SER A 214 5.55 2.48 -13.82
N LYS A 215 5.41 2.39 -15.15
CA LYS A 215 6.46 2.83 -16.09
C LYS A 215 6.83 4.32 -15.94
N PRO A 216 5.88 5.28 -15.95
CA PRO A 216 6.18 6.69 -15.66
C PRO A 216 6.79 6.95 -14.27
N ILE A 217 6.51 6.10 -13.28
CA ILE A 217 7.05 6.24 -11.91
C ILE A 217 8.55 5.92 -11.92
N VAL A 218 8.90 4.80 -12.53
CA VAL A 218 10.30 4.34 -12.67
C VAL A 218 11.13 5.39 -13.43
N GLU A 219 10.60 5.91 -14.54
CA GLU A 219 11.22 6.97 -15.35
C GLU A 219 11.47 8.28 -14.56
N THR A 220 10.72 8.52 -13.47
CA THR A 220 10.89 9.71 -12.63
C THR A 220 11.87 9.46 -11.48
N ILE A 221 11.84 8.27 -10.86
CA ILE A 221 12.69 7.95 -9.71
C ILE A 221 14.15 7.75 -10.14
N ILE A 222 14.42 7.14 -11.31
CA ILE A 222 15.81 6.90 -11.75
C ILE A 222 16.60 8.22 -11.83
N PRO A 223 16.18 9.25 -12.58
CA PRO A 223 16.91 10.53 -12.61
C PRO A 223 17.08 11.15 -11.23
N LEU A 224 16.08 11.03 -10.35
CA LEU A 224 16.17 11.50 -8.97
C LEU A 224 17.29 10.78 -8.20
N LEU A 225 17.33 9.44 -8.26
CA LEU A 225 18.37 8.65 -7.61
C LEU A 225 19.76 9.04 -8.13
N TYR A 226 19.91 9.22 -9.45
CA TYR A 226 21.18 9.69 -10.05
C TYR A 226 21.56 11.09 -9.58
N ALA A 227 20.60 12.00 -9.41
CA ALA A 227 20.86 13.36 -8.94
C ALA A 227 21.17 13.46 -7.44
N MET A 228 20.75 12.47 -6.64
CA MET A 228 20.95 12.43 -5.18
C MET A 228 22.10 11.49 -4.76
N SER A 229 22.89 11.01 -5.72
CA SER A 229 24.00 10.10 -5.50
C SER A 229 25.14 10.42 -6.45
N LYS A 230 26.32 9.87 -6.18
CA LYS A 230 27.52 10.00 -7.00
C LYS A 230 28.13 8.62 -7.29
N PRO A 231 28.97 8.47 -8.33
CA PRO A 231 29.76 7.25 -8.51
C PRO A 231 30.54 6.90 -7.23
N ALA A 232 30.54 5.62 -6.87
CA ALA A 232 31.26 5.07 -5.73
C ALA A 232 32.78 5.17 -5.91
#